data_AF-A0A2J6QT36-F1
#
_entry.id   AF-A0A2J6QT36-F1
#
_cell.length_a   1.000
_cell.length_b   1.000
_cell.length_c   1.000
_cell.angle_alpha   90.00
_cell.angle_beta   90.00
_cell.angle_gamma   90.00
#
_symmetry.space_group_name_H-M   'P 1'
#
loop_
_entity.id
_entity.type
_entity.pdbx_description
1 polymer ?
#
loop_
_entity_poly.entity_id
_entity_poly.type
_entity_poly.pdbx_seq_one_letter_code
_entity_poly.pdbx_strand_id
1 'polypeptide(L)'
;MRLESSLSLIATKYWRSYMQVLVSRDEKTRVTAILVHGLSKSEQTFIENAMCRREFWYLTIHPMFTFGLIAEVLRVPIWGTLLHNSEEAVKPVLEFGKRDGSGKTGLEAKNTNVEDDAEQALYRQHMNVQVMENIEWASRAVQKLKSCCKDINNTGTNQVASEALMTAGQIILKRLEDMEVRLEGDRIHAQTTQALTQAHRQSLEIQNATINNKLNLLISSQSRDIARESKRDSSAMKAIALLTMLFLPGTFVAAFFAMPLFNWEASASSDVLLSRFWIYWAVTVPATVIVLVLWRMWFKFDHWRMTRGESSSFWKDARTWLKSGRPEAEEDDVEKGSKEKV
;
A
#
# COMPACT_ATOMS: atom_id res chain seq x y z
N MET A 1 14.79 26.38 45.91
CA MET A 1 13.85 25.35 45.40
C MET A 1 14.43 24.84 44.09
N ARG A 2 14.92 23.58 44.04
CA ARG A 2 15.59 23.02 42.86
C ARG A 2 14.57 22.82 41.72
N LEU A 3 14.52 23.78 40.79
CA LEU A 3 13.79 23.70 39.51
C LEU A 3 14.56 22.88 38.45
N GLU A 4 15.77 22.42 38.76
CA GLU A 4 16.66 21.70 37.84
C GLU A 4 16.06 20.38 37.30
N SER A 5 15.29 19.65 38.11
CA SER A 5 14.69 18.37 37.68
C SER A 5 13.45 18.55 36.79
N SER A 6 12.72 19.66 36.93
CA SER A 6 11.56 19.96 36.09
C SER A 6 11.94 20.58 34.75
N LEU A 7 13.09 21.24 34.66
CA LEU A 7 13.59 21.90 33.45
C LEU A 7 14.51 20.99 32.61
N SER A 8 15.21 20.02 33.21
CA SER A 8 15.98 19.02 32.43
C SER A 8 15.08 18.03 31.68
N LEU A 9 13.85 17.83 32.16
CA LEU A 9 12.84 17.00 31.50
C LEU A 9 12.11 17.70 30.34
N ILE A 10 12.45 18.96 30.03
CA ILE A 10 11.87 19.76 28.94
C ILE A 10 12.44 19.38 27.57
N ALA A 11 13.57 18.68 27.53
CA ALA A 11 14.24 18.31 26.28
C ALA A 11 13.98 16.85 25.91
N THR A 12 12.78 16.54 25.37
CA THR A 12 12.57 15.26 24.67
C THR A 12 12.95 15.38 23.19
N LYS A 13 14.09 14.77 22.89
CA LYS A 13 14.64 14.18 21.64
C LYS A 13 14.44 14.82 20.25
N TYR A 14 13.42 15.62 19.90
CA TYR A 14 13.15 15.85 18.45
C TYR A 14 12.71 17.24 17.96
N TRP A 15 12.94 18.35 18.68
CA TRP A 15 12.91 19.68 18.02
C TRP A 15 13.93 20.69 18.55
N ARG A 16 14.28 20.65 19.85
CA ARG A 16 15.45 21.39 20.40
C ARG A 16 16.11 20.66 21.56
N SER A 17 16.93 19.65 21.23
CA SER A 17 17.81 19.00 22.22
C SER A 17 18.87 19.94 22.83
N TYR A 18 18.93 21.21 22.40
CA TYR A 18 20.00 22.16 22.71
C TYR A 18 19.56 23.47 23.39
N MET A 19 18.24 23.71 23.56
CA MET A 19 17.79 24.92 24.27
C MET A 19 17.85 24.67 25.77
N GLN A 20 18.67 25.44 26.48
CA GLN A 20 18.87 25.31 27.92
C GLN A 20 18.58 26.64 28.59
N VAL A 21 17.78 26.61 29.66
CA VAL A 21 17.49 27.78 30.49
C VAL A 21 18.14 27.57 31.84
N LEU A 22 19.13 28.39 32.13
CA LEU A 22 19.85 28.41 33.41
C LEU A 22 19.41 29.64 34.18
N VAL A 23 19.01 29.44 35.43
CA VAL A 23 18.58 30.53 36.31
C VAL A 23 19.49 30.55 37.52
N SER A 24 20.14 31.68 37.74
CA SER A 24 20.95 31.94 38.92
C SER A 24 20.40 33.16 39.65
N ARG A 25 20.36 33.09 40.98
CA ARG A 25 19.94 34.21 41.82
C ARG A 25 21.06 34.51 42.81
N ASP A 26 21.53 35.75 42.80
CA ASP A 26 22.45 36.22 43.81
C ASP A 26 21.64 36.76 45.00
N GLU A 27 21.83 36.15 46.17
CA GLU A 27 21.14 36.53 47.40
C GLU A 27 21.60 37.89 47.95
N LYS A 28 22.85 38.29 47.68
CA LYS A 28 23.40 39.56 48.19
C LYS A 28 22.90 40.76 47.39
N THR A 29 22.95 40.67 46.06
CA THR A 29 22.49 41.75 45.17
C THR A 29 21.00 41.67 44.85
N ARG A 30 20.32 40.56 45.21
CA ARG A 30 18.92 40.25 44.87
C ARG A 30 18.65 40.22 43.36
N VAL A 31 19.68 40.11 42.54
CA VAL A 31 19.56 40.02 41.08
C VAL A 31 19.31 38.56 40.68
N THR A 32 18.37 38.36 39.75
CA THR A 32 18.17 37.06 39.10
C THR A 32 18.71 37.15 37.68
N ALA A 33 19.72 36.35 37.37
CA ALA A 33 20.30 36.21 36.05
C ALA A 33 19.72 34.96 35.37
N ILE A 34 19.26 35.11 34.14
CA ILE A 34 18.74 34.01 33.33
C ILE A 34 19.58 33.93 32.07
N LEU A 35 20.21 32.79 31.85
CA LEU A 35 20.95 32.49 30.63
C LEU A 35 20.13 31.51 29.81
N VAL A 36 19.79 31.93 28.59
CA VAL A 36 19.09 31.08 27.62
C VAL A 36 20.06 30.74 26.50
N HIS A 37 20.44 29.47 26.40
CA HIS A 37 21.30 28.95 25.34
C HIS A 37 20.43 28.33 24.23
N GLY A 38 20.90 28.38 22.98
CA GLY A 38 20.27 27.71 21.84
C GLY A 38 19.17 28.50 21.13
N LEU A 39 19.14 29.82 21.29
CA LEU A 39 18.23 30.72 20.56
C LEU A 39 18.80 31.07 19.18
N SER A 40 17.93 31.11 18.16
CA SER A 40 18.29 31.60 16.83
C SER A 40 18.47 33.12 16.83
N LYS A 41 19.11 33.67 15.79
CA LYS A 41 19.36 35.13 15.71
C LYS A 41 18.05 35.94 15.67
N SER A 42 17.01 35.45 14.99
CA SER A 42 15.70 36.12 14.96
C SER A 42 15.00 36.10 16.32
N GLU A 43 15.15 35.03 17.09
CA GLU A 43 14.60 34.90 18.44
C GLU A 43 15.31 35.79 19.45
N GLN A 44 16.64 35.89 19.34
CA GLN A 44 17.44 36.83 20.13
C GLN A 44 16.96 38.27 19.89
N THR A 45 16.85 38.69 18.62
CA THR A 45 16.36 40.02 18.26
C THR A 45 14.92 40.24 18.73
N PHE A 46 14.05 39.22 18.72
CA PHE A 46 12.70 39.33 19.26
C PHE A 46 12.72 39.59 20.78
N ILE A 47 13.53 38.86 21.53
CA ILE A 47 13.67 39.04 22.98
C ILE A 47 14.26 40.42 23.30
N GLU A 48 15.32 40.84 22.60
CA GLU A 48 15.92 42.17 22.74
C GLU A 48 14.89 43.28 22.50
N ASN A 49 14.12 43.17 21.41
CA ASN A 49 13.08 44.13 21.08
C ASN A 49 11.95 44.14 22.13
N ALA A 50 11.59 42.99 22.69
CA ALA A 50 10.61 42.91 23.76
C ALA A 50 11.13 43.58 25.05
N MET A 51 12.39 43.39 25.41
CA MET A 51 13.01 44.01 26.59
C MET A 51 13.20 45.53 26.44
N CYS A 52 13.49 46.02 25.23
CA CYS A 52 13.66 47.44 24.95
C CYS A 52 12.36 48.25 24.96
N ARG A 53 11.19 47.61 24.91
CA ARG A 53 9.90 48.30 24.98
C ARG A 53 9.60 48.72 26.42
N ARG A 54 9.60 50.04 26.66
CA ARG A 54 9.27 50.64 27.97
C ARG A 54 7.92 50.18 28.54
N GLU A 55 6.97 49.84 27.68
CA GLU A 55 5.65 49.29 28.05
C GLU A 55 5.70 47.94 28.77
N PHE A 56 6.82 47.22 28.76
CA PHE A 56 6.94 45.92 29.46
C PHE A 56 7.81 46.00 30.71
N TRP A 57 8.39 47.15 31.02
CA TRP A 57 9.33 47.29 32.13
C TRP A 57 8.66 47.04 33.48
N TYR A 58 7.39 47.42 33.65
CA TYR A 58 6.66 47.13 34.89
C TYR A 58 6.38 45.63 35.09
N LEU A 59 6.41 44.82 34.04
CA LEU A 59 6.25 43.36 34.13
C LEU A 59 7.51 42.66 34.62
N THR A 60 8.69 43.29 34.45
CA THR A 60 9.98 42.71 34.87
C THR A 60 10.12 42.51 36.38
N ILE A 61 9.27 43.18 37.16
CA ILE A 61 9.16 43.01 38.62
C ILE A 61 8.71 41.58 38.97
N HIS A 62 7.92 40.95 38.10
CA HIS A 62 7.37 39.63 38.35
C HIS A 62 8.29 38.53 37.80
N PRO A 63 8.69 37.53 38.61
CA PRO A 63 9.67 36.51 38.20
C PRO A 63 9.19 35.61 37.05
N MET A 64 7.88 35.56 36.78
CA MET A 64 7.32 34.79 35.66
C MET A 64 7.42 35.49 34.30
N PHE A 65 7.81 36.76 34.24
CA PHE A 65 7.85 37.50 32.97
C PHE A 65 8.78 36.85 31.94
N THR A 66 10.00 36.49 32.35
CA THR A 66 11.01 35.87 31.50
C THR A 66 10.56 34.49 31.00
N PHE A 67 9.93 33.69 31.86
CA PHE A 67 9.38 32.39 31.46
C PHE A 67 8.20 32.53 30.50
N GLY A 68 7.32 33.52 30.71
CA GLY A 68 6.23 33.82 29.77
C GLY A 68 6.77 34.27 28.41
N LEU A 69 7.83 35.08 28.39
CA LEU A 69 8.49 35.52 27.15
C LEU A 69 9.11 34.33 26.39
N ILE A 70 9.83 33.45 27.09
CA ILE A 70 10.44 32.24 26.49
C ILE A 70 9.35 31.33 25.92
N ALA A 71 8.22 31.18 26.61
CA ALA A 71 7.12 30.35 26.15
C ALA A 71 6.50 30.88 24.83
N GLU A 72 6.38 32.20 24.67
CA GLU A 72 5.96 32.80 23.39
C GLU A 72 6.98 32.55 22.27
N VAL A 73 8.27 32.70 22.56
CA VAL A 73 9.34 32.43 21.57
C VAL A 73 9.28 30.99 21.07
N LEU A 74 9.03 30.04 21.97
CA LEU A 74 8.90 28.61 21.62
C LEU A 74 7.64 28.30 20.80
N ARG A 75 6.57 29.10 20.93
CA ARG A 75 5.30 28.87 20.22
C ARG A 75 5.38 29.23 18.74
N VAL A 76 6.09 30.31 18.38
CA VAL A 76 6.19 30.79 16.99
C VAL A 76 6.59 29.71 15.97
N PRO A 77 7.66 28.91 16.19
CA PRO A 77 8.05 27.87 15.24
C PRO A 77 7.00 26.74 15.14
N ILE A 78 6.32 26.40 16.25
CA ILE A 78 5.24 25.38 16.25
C ILE A 78 4.16 25.79 15.25
N TRP A 79 3.73 27.05 15.31
CA TRP A 79 2.72 27.59 14.39
C TRP A 79 3.20 27.58 12.93
N GLY A 80 4.47 27.94 12.68
CA GLY A 80 5.04 27.94 11.33
C GLY A 80 5.05 26.54 10.69
N THR A 81 5.48 25.53 11.45
CA THR A 81 5.48 24.13 10.98
C THR A 81 4.05 23.62 10.80
N LEU A 82 3.14 23.96 11.71
CA LEU A 82 1.73 23.58 11.62
C LEU A 82 1.08 24.10 10.34
N LEU A 83 1.28 25.39 10.03
CA LEU A 83 0.75 26.02 8.83
C LEU A 83 1.27 25.34 7.56
N HIS A 84 2.59 25.12 7.48
CA HIS A 84 3.20 24.44 6.35
C HIS A 84 2.64 23.03 6.15
N ASN A 85 2.53 22.25 7.22
CA ASN A 85 2.00 20.89 7.16
C ASN A 85 0.52 20.88 6.71
N SER A 86 -0.27 21.85 7.17
CA SER A 86 -1.68 21.95 6.79
C SER A 86 -1.86 22.25 5.30
N GLU A 87 -1.06 23.18 4.76
CA GLU A 87 -1.10 23.54 3.34
C GLU A 87 -0.69 22.36 2.47
N GLU A 88 0.36 21.66 2.89
CA GLU A 88 0.84 20.46 2.22
C GLU A 88 -0.19 19.32 2.29
N ALA A 89 -0.87 19.09 3.41
CA ALA A 89 -1.85 18.01 3.54
C ALA A 89 -3.08 18.18 2.62
N VAL A 90 -3.46 19.41 2.27
CA VAL A 90 -4.65 19.70 1.46
C VAL A 90 -4.40 19.49 -0.04
N LYS A 91 -3.18 19.74 -0.53
CA LYS A 91 -2.82 19.62 -1.96
C LYS A 91 -3.25 18.29 -2.61
N PRO A 92 -2.87 17.11 -2.09
CA PRO A 92 -3.23 15.84 -2.72
C PRO A 92 -4.74 15.56 -2.69
N VAL A 93 -5.45 16.03 -1.65
CA VAL A 93 -6.91 15.88 -1.56
C VAL A 93 -7.62 16.66 -2.67
N LEU A 94 -7.17 17.90 -2.93
CA LEU A 94 -7.72 18.72 -4.01
C LEU A 94 -7.44 18.12 -5.39
N GLU A 95 -6.27 17.54 -5.58
CA GLU A 95 -5.91 16.85 -6.83
C GLU A 95 -6.71 15.57 -7.02
N PHE A 96 -6.93 14.80 -5.95
CA PHE A 96 -7.75 13.59 -5.97
C PHE A 96 -9.20 13.90 -6.38
N GLY A 97 -9.81 14.94 -5.81
CA GLY A 97 -11.16 15.36 -6.18
C GLY A 97 -11.30 15.77 -7.66
N LYS A 98 -10.23 16.32 -8.27
CA LYS A 98 -10.20 16.62 -9.71
C LYS A 98 -10.11 15.37 -10.59
N ARG A 99 -9.44 14.31 -10.12
CA ARG A 99 -9.31 13.04 -10.86
C ARG A 99 -10.64 12.30 -10.94
N ASP A 100 -11.37 12.22 -9.83
CA ASP A 100 -12.63 11.48 -9.73
C ASP A 100 -13.78 12.13 -10.53
N GLY A 101 -13.84 13.47 -10.57
CA GLY A 101 -14.81 14.20 -11.40
C GLY A 101 -14.60 14.10 -12.91
N SER A 102 -13.46 13.56 -13.37
CA SER A 102 -13.13 13.47 -14.80
C SER A 102 -13.63 12.19 -15.49
N GLY A 103 -14.30 11.28 -14.76
CA GLY A 103 -14.87 10.05 -15.33
C GLY A 103 -13.85 9.07 -15.93
N LYS A 104 -12.55 9.30 -15.71
CA LYS A 104 -11.49 8.43 -16.21
C LYS A 104 -11.49 7.13 -15.40
N THR A 105 -12.01 6.08 -16.02
CA THR A 105 -11.96 4.72 -15.48
C THR A 105 -10.52 4.37 -15.09
N GLY A 106 -10.33 3.78 -13.91
CA GLY A 106 -9.02 3.54 -13.26
C GLY A 106 -7.97 2.70 -14.01
N LEU A 107 -8.16 2.42 -15.31
CA LEU A 107 -7.17 1.87 -16.23
C LEU A 107 -6.41 2.96 -17.01
N GLU A 108 -6.94 4.18 -17.12
CA GLU A 108 -6.30 5.31 -17.83
C GLU A 108 -5.53 6.28 -16.91
N ALA A 109 -5.53 6.03 -15.59
CA ALA A 109 -4.69 6.75 -14.65
C ALA A 109 -3.23 6.32 -14.87
N LYS A 110 -2.63 6.93 -15.90
CA LYS A 110 -1.22 6.89 -16.26
C LYS A 110 -0.38 6.81 -14.99
N ASN A 111 0.38 5.72 -14.87
CA ASN A 111 1.56 5.47 -14.06
C ASN A 111 2.14 6.75 -13.41
N THR A 112 1.47 7.26 -12.38
CA THR A 112 1.91 8.42 -11.60
C THR A 112 2.15 7.84 -10.24
N ASN A 113 3.44 7.70 -9.93
CA ASN A 113 4.06 7.13 -8.73
C ASN A 113 3.14 6.98 -7.51
N VAL A 114 2.27 5.95 -7.52
CA VAL A 114 1.41 5.62 -6.37
C VAL A 114 2.27 5.26 -5.15
N GLU A 115 3.46 4.73 -5.40
CA GLU A 115 4.47 4.40 -4.40
C GLU A 115 5.10 5.66 -3.78
N ASP A 116 5.49 6.67 -4.59
CA ASP A 116 5.99 7.95 -4.08
C ASP A 116 4.88 8.73 -3.35
N ASP A 117 3.63 8.70 -3.84
CA ASP A 117 2.50 9.36 -3.19
C ASP A 117 2.22 8.73 -1.80
N ALA A 118 2.35 7.41 -1.69
CA ALA A 118 2.21 6.69 -0.42
C ALA A 118 3.38 7.00 0.54
N GLU A 119 4.61 7.04 0.05
CA GLU A 119 5.79 7.40 0.85
C GLU A 119 5.69 8.85 1.36
N GLN A 120 5.28 9.78 0.51
CA GLN A 120 5.03 11.17 0.91
C GLN A 120 3.90 11.28 1.93
N ALA A 121 2.82 10.49 1.80
CA ALA A 121 1.73 10.47 2.78
C ALA A 121 2.22 9.97 4.16
N LEU A 122 3.09 8.94 4.19
CA LEU A 122 3.70 8.44 5.42
C LEU A 122 4.60 9.50 6.07
N TYR A 123 5.41 10.20 5.28
CA TYR A 123 6.24 11.29 5.77
C TYR A 123 5.41 12.42 6.40
N ARG A 124 4.34 12.86 5.72
CA ARG A 124 3.41 13.89 6.22
C ARG A 124 2.73 13.45 7.53
N GLN A 125 2.32 12.19 7.62
CA GLN A 125 1.73 11.62 8.83
C GLN A 125 2.72 11.65 10.00
N HIS A 126 3.97 11.25 9.78
CA HIS A 126 5.01 11.28 10.82
C HIS A 126 5.28 12.70 11.32
N MET A 127 5.40 13.67 10.41
CA MET A 127 5.60 15.09 10.75
C MET A 127 4.45 15.64 11.60
N ASN A 128 3.20 15.30 11.29
CA ASN A 128 2.05 15.74 12.08
C ASN A 128 2.03 15.14 13.50
N VAL A 129 2.43 13.88 13.66
CA VAL A 129 2.58 13.25 14.98
C VAL A 129 3.63 13.99 15.82
N GLN A 130 4.77 14.36 15.23
CA GLN A 130 5.80 15.14 15.94
C GLN A 130 5.30 16.53 16.36
N VAL A 131 4.55 17.22 15.50
CA VAL A 131 3.96 18.52 15.83
C VAL A 131 2.96 18.41 16.97
N MET A 132 2.13 17.35 16.97
CA MET A 132 1.20 17.07 18.07
C MET A 132 1.90 16.87 19.41
N GLU A 133 2.98 16.07 19.44
CA GLU A 133 3.78 15.86 20.66
C GLU A 133 4.35 17.19 21.19
N ASN A 134 4.83 18.06 20.30
CA ASN A 134 5.35 19.37 20.65
C ASN A 134 4.27 20.31 21.22
N ILE A 135 3.07 20.30 20.63
CA ILE A 135 1.92 21.08 21.14
C ILE A 135 1.51 20.59 22.53
N GLU A 136 1.42 19.27 22.73
CA GLU A 136 1.10 18.68 24.04
C GLU A 136 2.15 19.02 25.10
N TRP A 137 3.43 19.00 24.73
CA TRP A 137 4.50 19.42 25.61
C TRP A 137 4.37 20.91 25.98
N ALA A 138 4.16 21.78 24.99
CA ALA A 138 4.02 23.22 25.21
C ALA A 138 2.81 23.51 26.11
N SER A 139 1.66 22.87 25.85
CA SER A 139 0.45 23.00 26.67
C SER A 139 0.72 22.66 28.14
N ARG A 140 1.38 21.52 28.40
CA ARG A 140 1.77 21.13 29.78
C ARG A 140 2.73 22.13 30.42
N ALA A 141 3.66 22.70 29.67
CA ALA A 141 4.58 23.71 30.18
C ALA A 141 3.83 25.00 30.58
N VAL A 142 2.91 25.47 29.72
CA VAL A 142 2.08 26.66 30.00
C VAL A 142 1.20 26.46 31.22
N GLN A 143 0.59 25.28 31.37
CA GLN A 143 -0.22 24.95 32.54
C GLN A 143 0.60 25.01 33.84
N LYS A 144 1.83 24.48 33.82
CA LYS A 144 2.75 24.59 34.95
C LYS A 144 3.11 26.05 35.24
N LEU A 145 3.47 26.84 34.22
CA LEU A 145 3.78 28.26 34.39
C LEU A 145 2.59 29.03 34.97
N LYS A 146 1.37 28.74 34.52
CA LYS A 146 0.13 29.30 35.05
C LYS A 146 -0.06 28.96 36.53
N SER A 147 0.17 27.71 36.93
CA SER A 147 0.13 27.31 38.34
C SER A 147 1.16 28.05 39.20
N CYS A 148 2.42 28.12 38.75
CA CYS A 148 3.46 28.87 39.45
C CYS A 148 3.12 30.36 39.59
N CYS A 149 2.55 30.96 38.53
CA CYS A 149 2.11 32.36 38.58
C CYS A 149 0.99 32.59 39.60
N LYS A 150 0.05 31.64 39.74
CA LYS A 150 -0.99 31.70 40.77
C LYS A 150 -0.39 31.60 42.18
N ASP A 151 0.54 30.66 42.37
CA ASP A 151 1.18 30.46 43.68
C ASP A 151 1.97 31.69 44.12
N ILE A 152 2.70 32.32 43.19
CA ILE A 152 3.47 33.56 43.45
C ILE A 152 2.54 34.73 43.77
N ASN A 153 1.42 34.88 43.06
CA ASN A 153 0.42 35.91 43.37
C ASN A 153 -0.25 35.67 44.74
N ASN A 154 -0.32 34.43 45.20
CA ASN A 154 -0.91 34.10 46.49
C ASN A 154 0.09 34.18 47.65
N THR A 155 1.41 34.26 47.40
CA THR A 155 2.39 34.50 48.45
C THR A 155 2.28 35.94 48.97
N GLY A 156 1.77 36.10 50.21
CA GLY A 156 1.63 37.40 50.86
C GLY A 156 2.96 38.14 50.96
N THR A 157 3.06 39.31 50.31
CA THR A 157 4.22 40.20 50.38
C THR A 157 3.84 41.54 51.03
N ASN A 158 4.85 42.32 51.44
CA ASN A 158 4.67 43.63 52.08
C ASN A 158 3.81 44.59 51.23
N GLN A 159 2.96 45.38 51.91
CA GLN A 159 1.76 46.07 51.40
C GLN A 159 1.90 46.86 50.08
N VAL A 160 3.02 47.55 49.83
CA VAL A 160 3.17 48.44 48.65
C VAL A 160 3.84 47.75 47.45
N ALA A 161 4.87 46.92 47.69
CA ALA A 161 5.47 46.10 46.63
C ALA A 161 4.49 45.02 46.12
N SER A 162 3.53 44.64 46.98
CA SER A 162 2.48 43.69 46.66
C SER A 162 1.56 44.19 45.53
N GLU A 163 1.19 45.48 45.45
CA GLU A 163 0.19 45.94 44.48
C GLU A 163 0.71 45.94 43.02
N ALA A 164 1.91 46.48 42.80
CA ALA A 164 2.56 46.46 41.48
C ALA A 164 2.90 45.03 41.04
N LEU A 165 3.38 44.19 41.96
CA LEU A 165 3.67 42.78 41.70
C LEU A 165 2.40 42.00 41.32
N MET A 166 1.29 42.22 42.05
CA MET A 166 0.01 41.57 41.78
C MET A 166 -0.58 41.99 40.43
N THR A 167 -0.47 43.27 40.08
CA THR A 167 -0.94 43.78 38.78
C THR A 167 -0.15 43.16 37.63
N ALA A 168 1.19 43.12 37.75
CA ALA A 168 2.04 42.45 36.77
C ALA A 168 1.74 40.94 36.67
N GLY A 169 1.55 40.28 37.81
CA GLY A 169 1.20 38.87 37.91
C GLY A 169 -0.14 38.55 37.24
N GLN A 170 -1.16 39.40 37.41
CA GLN A 170 -2.47 39.23 36.74
C GLN A 170 -2.35 39.37 35.22
N ILE A 171 -1.55 40.32 34.72
CA ILE A 171 -1.32 40.49 33.28
C ILE A 171 -0.60 39.27 32.70
N ILE A 172 0.44 38.77 33.37
CA ILE A 172 1.16 37.57 32.94
C ILE A 172 0.23 36.35 32.95
N LEU A 173 -0.59 36.19 33.99
CA LEU A 173 -1.54 35.09 34.10
C LEU A 173 -2.56 35.12 32.96
N LYS A 174 -3.11 36.30 32.63
CA LYS A 174 -4.02 36.47 31.49
C LYS A 174 -3.36 36.12 30.15
N ARG A 175 -2.07 36.45 29.98
CA ARG A 175 -1.32 36.06 28.78
C ARG A 175 -1.07 34.55 28.70
N LEU A 176 -0.76 33.91 29.82
CA LEU A 176 -0.61 32.45 29.87
C LEU A 176 -1.94 31.74 29.59
N GLU A 177 -3.07 32.30 30.04
CA GLU A 177 -4.41 31.81 29.69
C GLU A 177 -4.72 31.96 28.19
N ASP A 178 -4.41 33.12 27.59
CA ASP A 178 -4.58 33.33 26.15
C ASP A 178 -3.71 32.35 25.34
N MET A 179 -2.47 32.10 25.80
CA MET A 179 -1.57 31.16 25.16
C MET A 179 -2.04 29.71 25.28
N GLU A 180 -2.64 29.33 26.40
CA GLU A 180 -3.29 28.01 26.59
C GLU A 180 -4.43 27.81 25.58
N VAL A 181 -5.29 28.82 25.40
CA VAL A 181 -6.38 28.78 24.41
C VAL A 181 -5.83 28.69 22.98
N ARG A 182 -4.74 29.40 22.67
CA ARG A 182 -4.10 29.32 21.35
C ARG A 182 -3.52 27.94 21.07
N LEU A 183 -2.79 27.37 22.04
CA LEU A 183 -2.23 26.01 21.91
C LEU A 183 -3.33 24.95 21.75
N GLU A 184 -4.48 25.15 22.40
CA GLU A 184 -5.65 24.29 22.21
C GLU A 184 -6.23 24.42 20.79
N GLY A 185 -6.28 25.64 20.24
CA GLY A 185 -6.61 25.87 18.83
C GLY A 185 -5.63 25.17 17.88
N ASP A 186 -4.33 25.29 18.14
CA ASP A 186 -3.27 24.63 17.36
C ASP A 186 -3.41 23.10 17.41
N ARG A 187 -3.76 22.55 18.58
CA ARG A 187 -4.04 21.12 18.78
C ARG A 187 -5.21 20.65 17.94
N ILE A 188 -6.33 21.36 17.96
CA ILE A 188 -7.52 21.03 17.16
C ILE A 188 -7.19 21.08 15.66
N HIS A 189 -6.42 22.08 15.24
CA HIS A 189 -6.01 22.21 13.85
C HIS A 189 -5.12 21.04 13.41
N ALA A 190 -4.12 20.67 14.21
CA ALA A 190 -3.27 19.50 13.96
C ALA A 190 -4.07 18.19 13.89
N GLN A 191 -5.03 17.99 14.81
CA GLN A 191 -5.94 16.84 14.80
C GLN A 191 -6.79 16.78 13.53
N THR A 192 -7.29 17.92 13.08
CA THR A 192 -8.09 18.02 11.85
C THR A 192 -7.25 17.65 10.62
N THR A 193 -6.03 18.18 10.53
CA THR A 193 -5.07 17.85 9.46
C THR A 193 -4.71 16.36 9.45
N GLN A 194 -4.56 15.77 10.64
CA GLN A 194 -4.32 14.33 10.77
C GLN A 194 -5.52 13.50 10.30
N ALA A 195 -6.74 13.86 10.70
CA ALA A 195 -7.96 13.17 10.26
C ALA A 195 -8.15 13.25 8.74
N LEU A 196 -7.87 14.41 8.14
CA LEU A 196 -7.92 14.58 6.68
C LEU A 196 -6.92 13.68 5.95
N THR A 197 -5.67 13.65 6.41
CA THR A 197 -4.62 12.80 5.84
C THR A 197 -4.99 11.32 5.95
N GLN A 198 -5.56 10.91 7.09
CA GLN A 198 -6.03 9.53 7.30
C GLN A 198 -7.18 9.16 6.36
N ALA A 199 -8.16 10.03 6.18
CA ALA A 199 -9.28 9.80 5.26
C ALA A 199 -8.79 9.63 3.81
N HIS A 200 -7.83 10.47 3.38
CA HIS A 200 -7.24 10.35 2.05
C HIS A 200 -6.51 9.01 1.85
N ARG A 201 -5.72 8.59 2.85
CA ARG A 201 -5.04 7.29 2.83
C ARG A 201 -6.02 6.12 2.70
N GLN A 202 -7.12 6.13 3.46
CA GLN A 202 -8.16 5.11 3.36
C GLN A 202 -8.76 5.04 1.96
N SER A 203 -8.96 6.21 1.32
CA SER A 203 -9.45 6.27 -0.06
C SER A 203 -8.47 5.61 -1.06
N LEU A 204 -7.16 5.87 -0.92
CA LEU A 204 -6.13 5.24 -1.76
C LEU A 204 -6.07 3.72 -1.56
N GLU A 205 -6.20 3.24 -0.32
CA GLU A 205 -6.22 1.82 0.00
C GLU A 205 -7.42 1.11 -0.64
N ILE A 206 -8.61 1.72 -0.59
CA ILE A 206 -9.82 1.19 -1.25
C ILE A 206 -9.65 1.12 -2.77
N GLN A 207 -9.01 2.13 -3.37
CA GLN A 207 -8.73 2.14 -4.81
C GLN A 207 -7.77 1.00 -5.19
N ASN A 208 -6.68 0.81 -4.45
CA ASN A 208 -5.73 -0.28 -4.68
C ASN A 208 -6.39 -1.65 -4.55
N ALA A 209 -7.24 -1.84 -3.52
CA ALA A 209 -8.01 -3.06 -3.35
C ALA A 209 -8.94 -3.32 -4.54
N THR A 210 -9.59 -2.28 -5.07
CA THR A 210 -10.48 -2.37 -6.24
C THR A 210 -9.71 -2.76 -7.51
N ILE A 211 -8.52 -2.17 -7.72
CA ILE A 211 -7.64 -2.51 -8.84
C ILE A 211 -7.20 -3.97 -8.75
N ASN A 212 -6.74 -4.42 -7.58
CA ASN A 212 -6.32 -5.80 -7.36
C ASN A 212 -7.47 -6.79 -7.58
N ASN A 213 -8.68 -6.46 -7.12
CA ASN A 213 -9.86 -7.29 -7.36
C ASN A 213 -10.17 -7.40 -8.87
N LYS A 214 -10.10 -6.30 -9.62
CA LYS A 214 -10.28 -6.32 -11.09
C LYS A 214 -9.20 -7.15 -11.79
N LEU A 215 -7.93 -6.99 -11.39
CA LEU A 215 -6.82 -7.79 -11.92
C LEU A 215 -7.03 -9.28 -11.66
N ASN A 216 -7.45 -9.66 -10.45
CA ASN A 216 -7.73 -11.04 -10.10
C ASN A 216 -8.89 -11.61 -10.94
N LEU A 217 -9.92 -10.81 -11.24
CA LEU A 217 -11.00 -11.23 -12.15
C LEU A 217 -10.49 -11.45 -13.59
N LEU A 218 -9.62 -10.58 -14.10
CA LEU A 218 -9.01 -10.72 -15.42
C LEU A 218 -8.09 -11.94 -15.51
N ILE A 219 -7.27 -12.17 -14.47
CA ILE A 219 -6.41 -13.35 -14.38
C ILE A 219 -7.27 -14.62 -14.32
N SER A 220 -8.38 -14.61 -13.57
CA SER A 220 -9.32 -15.73 -13.53
C SER A 220 -9.99 -15.99 -14.87
N SER A 221 -10.42 -14.94 -15.59
CA SER A 221 -10.99 -15.11 -16.93
C SER A 221 -9.98 -15.64 -17.93
N GLN A 222 -8.76 -15.09 -17.96
CA GLN A 222 -7.68 -15.59 -18.81
C GLN A 222 -7.30 -17.03 -18.46
N SER A 223 -7.21 -17.38 -17.17
CA SER A 223 -6.96 -18.76 -16.74
C SER A 223 -8.06 -19.71 -17.21
N ARG A 224 -9.31 -19.25 -17.24
CA ARG A 224 -10.44 -20.03 -17.76
C ARG A 224 -10.33 -20.25 -19.26
N ASP A 225 -9.90 -19.24 -20.01
CA ASP A 225 -9.70 -19.35 -21.46
C ASP A 225 -8.50 -20.25 -21.79
N ILE A 226 -7.38 -20.11 -21.07
CA ILE A 226 -6.24 -21.03 -21.16
C ILE A 226 -6.70 -22.47 -20.85
N ALA A 227 -7.46 -22.71 -19.78
CA ALA A 227 -7.94 -24.04 -19.45
C ALA A 227 -8.86 -24.64 -20.54
N ARG A 228 -9.70 -23.81 -21.19
CA ARG A 228 -10.53 -24.23 -22.33
C ARG A 228 -9.67 -24.62 -23.53
N GLU A 229 -8.67 -23.81 -23.85
CA GLU A 229 -7.74 -24.08 -24.95
C GLU A 229 -6.86 -25.31 -24.67
N SER A 230 -6.33 -25.46 -23.46
CA SER A 230 -5.59 -26.65 -23.03
C SER A 230 -6.45 -27.92 -23.07
N LYS A 231 -7.75 -27.81 -22.77
CA LYS A 231 -8.69 -28.94 -22.93
C LYS A 231 -8.87 -29.30 -24.40
N ARG A 232 -8.97 -28.30 -25.29
CA ARG A 232 -9.03 -28.52 -26.75
C ARG A 232 -7.75 -29.18 -27.26
N ASP A 233 -6.58 -28.67 -26.86
CA ASP A 233 -5.28 -29.26 -27.20
C ASP A 233 -5.15 -30.70 -26.68
N SER A 234 -5.57 -30.96 -25.43
CA SER A 234 -5.62 -32.31 -24.86
C SER A 234 -6.52 -33.26 -25.66
N SER A 235 -7.63 -32.77 -26.22
CA SER A 235 -8.51 -33.58 -27.06
C SER A 235 -7.86 -33.94 -28.40
N ALA A 236 -7.12 -33.00 -29.01
CA ALA A 236 -6.34 -33.25 -30.22
C ALA A 236 -5.19 -34.24 -29.96
N MET A 237 -4.47 -34.11 -28.84
CA MET A 237 -3.42 -35.03 -28.43
C MET A 237 -3.96 -36.47 -28.28
N LYS A 238 -5.14 -36.63 -27.67
CA LYS A 238 -5.82 -37.93 -27.57
C LYS A 238 -6.18 -38.49 -28.94
N ALA A 239 -6.62 -37.66 -29.88
CA ALA A 239 -6.96 -38.09 -31.24
C ALA A 239 -5.72 -38.59 -32.03
N ILE A 240 -4.60 -37.86 -31.95
CA ILE A 240 -3.34 -38.27 -32.59
C ILE A 240 -2.84 -39.60 -31.99
N ALA A 241 -2.87 -39.73 -30.66
CA ALA A 241 -2.47 -40.98 -30.00
C ALA A 241 -3.33 -42.18 -30.42
N LEU A 242 -4.64 -41.98 -30.63
CA LEU A 242 -5.51 -43.03 -31.16
C LEU A 242 -5.18 -43.38 -32.62
N LEU A 243 -4.87 -42.37 -33.44
CA LEU A 243 -4.48 -42.59 -34.83
C LEU A 243 -3.17 -43.39 -34.93
N THR A 244 -2.17 -43.07 -34.09
CA THR A 244 -0.91 -43.83 -34.05
C THR A 244 -1.12 -45.25 -33.52
N MET A 245 -1.95 -45.44 -32.49
CA MET A 245 -2.33 -46.77 -31.99
C MET A 245 -3.05 -47.62 -33.05
N LEU A 246 -3.81 -47.00 -33.97
CA LEU A 246 -4.49 -47.70 -35.06
C LEU A 246 -3.53 -48.07 -36.21
N PHE A 247 -2.58 -47.19 -36.52
CA PHE A 247 -1.64 -47.42 -37.62
C PHE A 247 -0.49 -48.37 -37.26
N LEU A 248 -0.01 -48.36 -36.02
CA LEU A 248 1.12 -49.19 -35.57
C LEU A 248 0.95 -50.70 -35.89
N PRO A 249 -0.21 -51.33 -35.67
CA PRO A 249 -0.44 -52.74 -36.01
C PRO A 249 -0.51 -52.96 -37.52
N GLY A 250 -1.12 -52.01 -38.25
CA GLY A 250 -1.24 -52.08 -39.72
C GLY A 250 0.11 -51.96 -40.41
N THR A 251 0.97 -51.03 -39.97
CA THR A 251 2.34 -50.90 -40.49
C THR A 251 3.21 -52.11 -40.13
N PHE A 252 3.04 -52.70 -38.95
CA PHE A 252 3.73 -53.96 -38.59
C PHE A 252 3.37 -55.10 -39.56
N VAL A 253 2.08 -55.28 -39.87
CA VAL A 253 1.63 -56.29 -40.83
C VAL A 253 2.16 -56.00 -42.24
N ALA A 254 2.11 -54.74 -42.69
CA ALA A 254 2.62 -54.35 -44.00
C ALA A 254 4.14 -54.58 -44.13
N ALA A 255 4.93 -54.21 -43.12
CA ALA A 255 6.37 -54.45 -43.09
C ALA A 255 6.72 -55.94 -43.08
N PHE A 256 5.92 -56.77 -42.38
CA PHE A 256 6.09 -58.22 -42.36
C PHE A 256 5.89 -58.85 -43.74
N PHE A 257 4.88 -58.43 -44.50
CA PHE A 257 4.66 -58.90 -45.87
C PHE A 257 5.66 -58.33 -46.89
N ALA A 258 6.30 -57.20 -46.60
CA ALA A 258 7.35 -56.62 -47.43
C ALA A 258 8.69 -57.37 -47.30
N MET A 259 8.88 -58.18 -46.24
CA MET A 259 10.00 -59.13 -46.18
C MET A 259 9.79 -60.21 -47.25
N PRO A 260 10.84 -60.62 -47.99
CA PRO A 260 10.72 -61.62 -49.04
C PRO A 260 10.48 -63.02 -48.41
N LEU A 261 9.22 -63.27 -48.04
CA LEU A 261 8.75 -64.55 -47.50
C LEU A 261 8.34 -65.54 -48.60
N PHE A 262 8.33 -65.10 -49.87
CA PHE A 262 8.05 -65.91 -51.05
C PHE A 262 9.33 -66.11 -51.86
N ASN A 263 9.77 -67.36 -51.99
CA ASN A 263 10.85 -67.73 -52.91
C ASN A 263 10.25 -68.05 -54.29
N TRP A 264 10.20 -67.05 -55.16
CA TRP A 264 9.63 -67.18 -56.50
C TRP A 264 10.50 -68.00 -57.48
N GLU A 265 11.68 -68.47 -57.05
CA GLU A 265 12.60 -69.32 -57.83
C GLU A 265 12.53 -70.82 -57.45
N ALA A 266 11.54 -71.26 -56.68
CA ALA A 266 11.42 -72.67 -56.29
C ALA A 266 10.94 -73.57 -57.45
N SER A 267 11.79 -74.50 -57.90
CA SER A 267 11.55 -75.40 -59.04
C SER A 267 10.49 -76.51 -58.83
N ALA A 268 9.80 -76.55 -57.70
CA ALA A 268 8.72 -77.51 -57.42
C ALA A 268 7.48 -76.80 -56.88
N SER A 269 6.30 -77.17 -57.40
CA SER A 269 5.00 -76.59 -57.05
C SER A 269 4.60 -76.72 -55.59
N SER A 270 5.33 -77.50 -54.79
CA SER A 270 5.12 -77.68 -53.35
C SER A 270 5.90 -76.70 -52.46
N ASP A 271 6.85 -75.93 -52.99
CA ASP A 271 7.73 -75.03 -52.19
C ASP A 271 7.49 -73.53 -52.43
N VAL A 272 6.48 -73.17 -53.24
CA VAL A 272 6.12 -71.76 -53.52
C VAL A 272 5.58 -71.05 -52.26
N LEU A 273 4.99 -71.81 -51.34
CA LEU A 273 4.70 -71.39 -49.98
C LEU A 273 5.73 -72.05 -49.07
N LEU A 274 6.73 -71.30 -48.57
CA LEU A 274 7.56 -71.80 -47.48
C LEU A 274 6.62 -72.35 -46.40
N SER A 275 6.89 -73.59 -45.93
CA SER A 275 6.14 -74.32 -44.88
C SER A 275 5.91 -73.55 -43.57
N ARG A 276 6.37 -72.30 -43.49
CA ARG A 276 6.31 -71.32 -42.41
C ARG A 276 5.16 -70.31 -42.55
N PHE A 277 4.31 -70.41 -43.57
CA PHE A 277 3.12 -69.55 -43.72
C PHE A 277 2.18 -69.60 -42.49
N TRP A 278 2.16 -70.69 -41.73
CA TRP A 278 1.39 -70.78 -40.49
C TRP A 278 1.91 -69.84 -39.38
N ILE A 279 3.20 -69.46 -39.41
CA ILE A 279 3.81 -68.52 -38.46
C ILE A 279 3.18 -67.12 -38.60
N TYR A 280 2.70 -66.75 -39.80
CA TYR A 280 1.93 -65.52 -39.99
C TYR A 280 0.69 -65.49 -39.10
N TRP A 281 -0.16 -66.52 -39.17
CA TRP A 281 -1.36 -66.60 -38.33
C TRP A 281 -1.00 -66.72 -36.84
N ALA A 282 0.07 -67.43 -36.52
CA ALA A 282 0.55 -67.59 -35.15
C ALA A 282 1.11 -66.30 -34.53
N VAL A 283 1.59 -65.33 -35.31
CA VAL A 283 2.12 -64.05 -34.82
C VAL A 283 1.10 -62.93 -34.94
N THR A 284 0.40 -62.86 -36.08
CA THR A 284 -0.57 -61.79 -36.37
C THR A 284 -1.80 -61.88 -35.49
N VAL A 285 -2.33 -63.08 -35.22
CA VAL A 285 -3.53 -63.20 -34.37
C VAL A 285 -3.24 -62.77 -32.93
N PRO A 286 -2.16 -63.23 -32.26
CA PRO A 286 -1.82 -62.74 -30.92
C PRO A 286 -1.46 -61.25 -30.90
N ALA A 287 -0.69 -60.75 -31.87
CA ALA A 287 -0.38 -59.32 -31.94
C ALA A 287 -1.66 -58.46 -32.04
N THR A 288 -2.61 -58.88 -32.87
CA THR A 288 -3.91 -58.19 -33.02
C THR A 288 -4.73 -58.27 -31.73
N VAL A 289 -4.78 -59.43 -31.09
CA VAL A 289 -5.47 -59.62 -29.81
C VAL A 289 -4.83 -58.78 -28.71
N ILE A 290 -3.50 -58.70 -28.64
CA ILE A 290 -2.77 -57.87 -27.67
C ILE A 290 -3.13 -56.40 -27.86
N VAL A 291 -3.15 -55.90 -29.10
CA VAL A 291 -3.55 -54.51 -29.37
C VAL A 291 -5.01 -54.27 -28.98
N LEU A 292 -5.93 -55.18 -29.31
CA LEU A 292 -7.34 -55.07 -28.92
C LEU A 292 -7.56 -55.14 -27.41
N VAL A 293 -6.80 -56.00 -26.71
CA VAL A 293 -6.84 -56.13 -25.26
C VAL A 293 -6.25 -54.88 -24.60
N LEU A 294 -5.12 -54.36 -25.07
CA LEU A 294 -4.53 -53.12 -24.60
C LEU A 294 -5.48 -51.93 -24.83
N TRP A 295 -6.13 -51.87 -25.99
CA TRP A 295 -7.14 -50.86 -26.29
C TRP A 295 -8.33 -50.95 -25.34
N ARG A 296 -8.88 -52.15 -25.15
CA ARG A 296 -10.05 -52.38 -24.29
C ARG A 296 -9.73 -52.20 -22.80
N MET A 297 -8.52 -52.57 -22.37
CA MET A 297 -8.02 -52.32 -21.01
C MET A 297 -7.81 -50.82 -20.78
N TRP A 298 -7.16 -50.11 -21.71
CA TRP A 298 -6.96 -48.66 -21.61
C TRP A 298 -8.30 -47.93 -21.56
N PHE A 299 -9.26 -48.29 -22.41
CA PHE A 299 -10.59 -47.69 -22.41
C PHE A 299 -11.36 -47.95 -21.09
N LYS A 300 -11.29 -49.17 -20.54
CA LYS A 300 -11.93 -49.47 -19.25
C LYS A 300 -11.23 -48.82 -18.06
N PHE A 301 -9.91 -48.73 -18.08
CA PHE A 301 -9.11 -48.11 -17.01
C PHE A 301 -9.26 -46.59 -17.02
N ASP A 302 -9.28 -45.98 -18.20
CA ASP A 302 -9.55 -44.56 -18.40
C ASP A 302 -10.99 -44.22 -17.98
N HIS A 303 -11.99 -45.04 -18.35
CA HIS A 303 -13.37 -44.88 -17.88
C HIS A 303 -13.48 -44.95 -16.34
N TRP A 304 -12.70 -45.83 -15.67
CA TRP A 304 -12.70 -45.93 -14.21
C TRP A 304 -12.00 -44.74 -13.52
N ARG A 305 -10.93 -44.18 -14.11
CA ARG A 305 -10.32 -42.92 -13.63
C ARG A 305 -11.14 -41.67 -13.97
N MET A 306 -11.88 -41.66 -15.08
CA MET A 306 -12.65 -40.50 -15.57
C MET A 306 -14.08 -40.39 -15.04
N THR A 307 -14.61 -41.40 -14.33
CA THR A 307 -15.89 -41.28 -13.59
C THR A 307 -15.82 -40.34 -12.36
N ARG A 308 -14.78 -39.52 -12.26
CA ARG A 308 -14.79 -38.28 -11.47
C ARG A 308 -14.79 -36.98 -12.31
N GLY A 309 -14.96 -37.01 -13.64
CA GLY A 309 -15.18 -35.74 -14.35
C GLY A 309 -15.51 -35.70 -15.84
N GLU A 310 -15.11 -36.63 -16.74
CA GLU A 310 -15.17 -36.27 -18.18
C GLU A 310 -15.04 -37.44 -19.18
N SER A 311 -16.10 -38.21 -19.46
CA SER A 311 -16.04 -39.30 -20.46
C SER A 311 -17.31 -39.49 -21.30
N SER A 312 -17.89 -38.42 -21.85
CA SER A 312 -18.96 -38.54 -22.86
C SER A 312 -18.74 -37.68 -24.13
N SER A 313 -17.57 -37.07 -24.30
CA SER A 313 -17.36 -36.01 -25.31
C SER A 313 -16.47 -36.40 -26.48
N PHE A 314 -15.56 -37.36 -26.34
CA PHE A 314 -14.49 -37.59 -27.34
C PHE A 314 -14.99 -37.79 -28.79
N TRP A 315 -15.95 -38.70 -29.02
CA TRP A 315 -16.51 -38.94 -30.36
C TRP A 315 -17.40 -37.79 -30.87
N LYS A 316 -17.91 -36.93 -29.98
CA LYS A 316 -18.65 -35.73 -30.36
C LYS A 316 -17.69 -34.60 -30.75
N ASP A 317 -16.64 -34.38 -29.95
CA ASP A 317 -15.60 -33.37 -30.16
C ASP A 317 -14.73 -33.67 -31.38
N ALA A 318 -14.37 -34.93 -31.62
CA ALA A 318 -13.66 -35.34 -32.82
C ALA A 318 -14.51 -35.11 -34.08
N ARG A 319 -15.82 -35.39 -34.00
CA ARG A 319 -16.75 -35.21 -35.13
C ARG A 319 -17.03 -33.73 -35.42
N THR A 320 -17.06 -32.87 -34.40
CA THR A 320 -17.18 -31.42 -34.58
C THR A 320 -15.89 -30.80 -35.09
N TRP A 321 -14.72 -31.20 -34.58
CA TRP A 321 -13.41 -30.77 -35.09
C TRP A 321 -13.19 -31.14 -36.57
N LEU A 322 -13.55 -32.38 -36.96
CA LEU A 322 -13.51 -32.82 -38.37
C LEU A 322 -14.44 -32.00 -39.29
N LYS A 323 -15.52 -31.43 -38.75
CA LYS A 323 -16.42 -30.54 -39.48
C LYS A 323 -15.94 -29.09 -39.50
N SER A 324 -15.21 -28.64 -38.48
CA SER A 324 -14.73 -27.26 -38.34
C SER A 324 -13.32 -27.01 -38.91
N GLY A 325 -12.62 -28.03 -39.41
CA GLY A 325 -11.28 -27.92 -39.98
C GLY A 325 -11.16 -27.20 -41.34
N ARG A 326 -12.19 -26.46 -41.77
CA ARG A 326 -12.09 -25.57 -42.93
C ARG A 326 -11.80 -24.17 -42.38
N PRO A 327 -10.69 -23.51 -42.74
CA PRO A 327 -10.46 -22.14 -42.33
C PRO A 327 -11.57 -21.29 -42.95
N GLU A 328 -12.47 -20.76 -42.14
CA GLU A 328 -13.26 -19.60 -42.51
C GLU A 328 -12.23 -18.48 -42.69
N ALA A 329 -12.07 -18.03 -43.94
CA ALA A 329 -11.39 -16.79 -44.23
C ALA A 329 -12.11 -15.68 -43.45
N GLU A 330 -11.33 -14.88 -42.73
CA GLU A 330 -11.77 -13.57 -42.24
C GLU A 330 -12.41 -12.82 -43.40
N GLU A 331 -13.73 -12.63 -43.33
CA GLU A 331 -14.44 -11.60 -44.06
C GLU A 331 -14.82 -10.54 -43.02
N ASP A 332 -14.24 -9.36 -43.20
CA ASP A 332 -14.42 -8.18 -42.36
C ASP A 332 -15.91 -7.78 -42.26
N ASP A 333 -16.48 -7.83 -41.05
CA ASP A 333 -17.73 -7.12 -40.74
C ASP A 333 -17.40 -5.92 -39.82
N VAL A 334 -16.85 -4.90 -40.45
CA VAL A 334 -17.12 -3.51 -40.08
C VAL A 334 -18.58 -3.22 -40.46
N GLU A 335 -19.33 -2.63 -39.53
CA GLU A 335 -20.63 -1.96 -39.74
C GLU A 335 -21.93 -2.74 -39.46
N LYS A 336 -22.37 -2.64 -38.19
CA LYS A 336 -23.76 -2.37 -37.77
C LYS A 336 -23.69 -1.83 -36.33
N GLY A 337 -23.65 -0.51 -36.13
CA GLY A 337 -24.84 0.33 -36.20
C GLY A 337 -25.70 0.03 -34.96
N SER A 338 -25.46 0.74 -33.85
CA SER A 338 -26.29 1.89 -33.47
C SER A 338 -27.78 1.65 -33.76
N LYS A 339 -28.48 1.27 -32.68
CA LYS A 339 -29.93 1.13 -32.42
C LYS A 339 -30.02 -0.03 -31.43
N GLU A 340 -30.50 0.08 -30.20
CA GLU A 340 -31.53 0.93 -29.65
C GLU A 340 -31.66 0.46 -28.19
N LYS A 341 -31.57 1.36 -27.21
CA LYS A 341 -32.31 1.26 -25.93
C LYS A 341 -32.45 2.67 -25.37
N VAL A 342 -33.64 3.21 -25.66
CA VAL A 342 -34.35 4.15 -24.79
C VAL A 342 -34.50 3.56 -23.40
#